data_AF-A0A374VBG6-F1
#
_entry.id   AF-A0A374VBG6-F1
#
_cell.length_a   1.000
_cell.length_b   1.000
_cell.length_c   1.000
_cell.angle_alpha   90.00
_cell.angle_beta   90.00
_cell.angle_gamma   90.00
#
_symmetry.space_group_name_H-M   'P 1'
#
loop_
_entity.id
_entity.type
_entity.pdbx_description
1 polymer ?
#
loop_
_entity_poly.entity_id
_entity_poly.type
_entity_poly.pdbx_seq_one_letter_code
_entity_poly.pdbx_strand_id
1 'polypeptide(L)'
;MNKFKKYTYLLGLACTVLTVACDDQSEEITYLEHNHLFAPFGLEAKVNNTIDVRLNWTVNSEASSYDLEIYANDSLTFQGTPVRTYTDITADQLPYDVTGLEGDTKYSARIMSKSEKIENSKWNGVFFKTDPEKLLKEVDEDNLTASSVTLYFELNRTFTEVTVTPEKGETIKQPISSQDIENGYVTVNGLAGNTSYTAKLLNNEKNCGIRTFTTLIDPATAIVVSPEGKSLQDAVVEATANKNLILVQAGTYNIDEVIVDKEVQIIGERFKDKPILVGKFNMVEGSGITMRNIIMDGNNAKVKRMFSYEDGTTAKEVKVEACEIRGYKEGLFVINNTAKPITVSAITINNNLIYDIACDGGDFLDSRSGSIKALTITNNTIYNCSQVKAREFIRIDGDADKKPWNPEITEYTIKLENNTIVGASKTFKRLMYVRYPGAKVTMKSNLITNFSGYLNDQKYIEAKNITASNNRYYNAKNAGIIQYKSGDETIKAFIDDNCVEAKFVDPKFKDEANGNFTITNEDLIIDKVGDPRWLK
;
A
#
# COMPACT_ATOMS: atom_id res chain seq x y z
N MET A 1 12.12 20.74 -97.15
CA MET A 1 12.49 21.69 -96.07
C MET A 1 11.22 22.05 -95.31
N ASN A 2 11.02 21.90 -94.00
CA ASN A 2 11.92 21.96 -92.86
C ASN A 2 11.27 21.28 -91.61
N LYS A 3 10.94 19.98 -91.67
CA LYS A 3 10.36 19.28 -90.50
C LYS A 3 11.35 19.04 -89.34
N PHE A 4 12.66 19.13 -89.60
CA PHE A 4 13.71 19.02 -88.59
C PHE A 4 13.95 20.31 -87.77
N LYS A 5 13.49 21.49 -88.21
CA LYS A 5 13.63 22.73 -87.43
C LYS A 5 12.57 22.91 -86.35
N LYS A 6 11.42 22.21 -86.43
CA LYS A 6 10.33 22.35 -85.44
C LYS A 6 10.60 21.61 -84.12
N TYR A 7 11.40 20.54 -84.13
CA TYR A 7 11.69 19.77 -82.91
C TYR A 7 12.86 20.33 -82.08
N THR A 8 13.75 21.12 -82.68
CA THR A 8 14.86 21.77 -81.95
C THR A 8 14.38 22.93 -81.07
N TYR A 9 13.35 23.67 -81.51
CA TYR A 9 12.75 24.74 -80.70
C TYR A 9 11.82 24.20 -79.59
N LEU A 10 11.20 23.03 -79.79
CA LEU A 10 10.36 22.40 -78.75
C LEU A 10 11.19 21.76 -77.63
N LEU A 11 12.37 21.21 -77.95
CA LEU A 11 13.31 20.70 -76.94
C LEU A 11 14.03 21.84 -76.19
N GLY A 12 14.31 22.96 -76.87
CA GLY A 12 14.90 24.16 -76.25
C GLY A 12 13.96 24.87 -75.27
N LEU A 13 12.66 24.90 -75.55
CA LEU A 13 11.66 25.48 -74.65
C LEU A 13 11.35 24.56 -73.44
N ALA A 14 11.54 23.24 -73.60
CA ALA A 14 11.37 22.27 -72.50
C ALA A 14 12.56 22.29 -71.52
N CYS A 15 13.77 22.64 -71.97
CA CYS A 15 14.95 22.75 -71.09
C CYS A 15 15.02 24.08 -70.30
N THR A 16 14.33 25.15 -70.73
CA THR A 16 14.28 26.42 -69.98
C THR A 16 13.14 26.48 -68.94
N VAL A 17 12.18 25.54 -68.98
CA VAL A 17 11.10 25.43 -67.98
C VAL A 17 11.49 24.50 -66.81
N LEU A 18 12.58 23.74 -66.94
CA LEU A 18 13.09 22.85 -65.88
C LEU A 18 14.07 23.51 -64.90
N THR A 19 14.44 24.78 -65.10
CA THR A 19 15.36 25.51 -64.20
C THR A 19 14.67 26.55 -63.30
N VAL A 20 13.34 26.64 -63.32
CA VAL A 20 12.56 27.49 -62.39
C VAL A 20 11.60 26.66 -61.54
N ALA A 21 11.72 25.32 -61.56
CA ALA A 21 11.00 24.41 -60.67
C ALA A 21 11.83 24.04 -59.43
N CYS A 22 12.88 24.80 -59.13
CA CYS A 22 13.75 24.56 -57.99
C CYS A 22 14.28 25.91 -57.46
N ASP A 23 13.39 26.86 -57.22
CA ASP A 23 13.66 27.95 -56.28
C ASP A 23 12.80 27.72 -55.04
N ASP A 24 13.53 27.68 -53.93
CA ASP A 24 13.14 27.73 -52.54
C ASP A 24 12.31 26.57 -51.96
N GLN A 25 13.08 25.68 -51.34
CA GLN A 25 12.76 25.08 -50.05
C GLN A 25 11.90 26.04 -49.23
N SER A 26 10.71 25.57 -48.82
CA SER A 26 9.85 26.26 -47.86
C SER A 26 10.71 26.94 -46.78
N GLU A 27 10.66 28.29 -46.73
CA GLU A 27 11.34 29.06 -45.70
C GLU A 27 11.06 28.42 -44.34
N GLU A 28 12.12 28.16 -43.57
CA GLU A 28 11.98 27.66 -42.22
C GLU A 28 11.19 28.70 -41.42
N ILE A 29 10.02 28.32 -40.88
CA ILE A 29 9.21 29.17 -40.02
C ILE A 29 10.01 29.39 -38.73
N THR A 30 10.79 30.46 -38.69
CA THR A 30 11.66 30.82 -37.55
C THR A 30 10.93 31.63 -36.48
N TYR A 31 9.72 32.12 -36.78
CA TYR A 31 8.86 32.81 -35.83
C TYR A 31 7.38 32.57 -36.19
N LEU A 32 6.53 32.51 -35.16
CA LEU A 32 5.09 32.28 -35.31
C LEU A 32 4.35 33.58 -34.98
N GLU A 33 3.76 34.22 -35.99
CA GLU A 33 2.88 35.36 -35.76
C GLU A 33 1.52 34.87 -35.27
N HIS A 34 1.12 35.31 -34.07
CA HIS A 34 -0.18 35.05 -33.48
C HIS A 34 -0.73 36.35 -32.88
N ASN A 35 -2.06 36.49 -32.89
CA ASN A 35 -2.75 37.67 -32.35
C ASN A 35 -3.27 37.45 -30.92
N HIS A 36 -3.12 36.24 -30.39
CA HIS A 36 -3.57 35.83 -29.07
C HIS A 36 -2.61 34.80 -28.47
N LEU A 37 -2.51 34.77 -27.14
CA LEU A 37 -1.70 33.78 -26.44
C LEU A 37 -2.18 32.35 -26.67
N PHE A 38 -1.25 31.40 -26.69
CA PHE A 38 -1.59 29.98 -26.59
C PHE A 38 -2.18 29.64 -25.21
N ALA A 39 -3.19 28.77 -25.23
CA ALA A 39 -3.81 28.25 -24.02
C ALA A 39 -2.77 27.48 -23.19
N PRO A 40 -2.82 27.56 -21.85
CA PRO A 40 -1.96 26.75 -20.98
C PRO A 40 -2.09 25.27 -21.33
N PHE A 41 -0.98 24.52 -21.36
CA PHE A 41 -0.97 23.09 -21.66
C PHE A 41 -0.16 22.32 -20.60
N GLY A 42 -0.32 20.99 -20.60
CA GLY A 42 0.22 20.16 -19.51
C GLY A 42 -0.43 20.46 -18.16
N LEU A 43 -1.70 20.84 -18.16
CA LEU A 43 -2.45 21.14 -16.94
C LEU A 43 -2.74 19.85 -16.17
N GLU A 44 -2.21 19.77 -14.96
CA GLU A 44 -2.40 18.68 -14.02
C GLU A 44 -3.11 19.19 -12.76
N ALA A 45 -4.01 18.37 -12.22
CA ALA A 45 -4.66 18.59 -10.94
C ALA A 45 -4.38 17.40 -10.02
N LYS A 46 -3.77 17.68 -8.86
CA LYS A 46 -3.46 16.68 -7.83
C LYS A 46 -4.15 17.07 -6.54
N VAL A 47 -5.13 16.29 -6.10
CA VAL A 47 -5.82 16.53 -4.82
C VAL A 47 -4.85 16.24 -3.68
N ASN A 48 -4.66 17.23 -2.82
CA ASN A 48 -3.81 17.18 -1.63
C ASN A 48 -4.70 17.32 -0.39
N ASN A 49 -4.34 16.66 0.71
CA ASN A 49 -4.99 16.83 2.01
C ASN A 49 -6.53 16.74 1.97
N THR A 50 -7.06 15.76 1.24
CA THR A 50 -8.51 15.45 1.13
C THR A 50 -9.30 16.40 0.23
N ILE A 51 -9.29 17.70 0.51
CA ILE A 51 -10.17 18.69 -0.14
C ILE A 51 -9.42 19.84 -0.81
N ASP A 52 -8.09 19.85 -0.76
CA ASP A 52 -7.29 20.85 -1.43
C ASP A 52 -6.81 20.30 -2.77
N VAL A 53 -6.49 21.17 -3.72
CA VAL A 53 -5.96 20.76 -5.03
C VAL A 53 -4.74 21.59 -5.40
N ARG A 54 -3.68 20.89 -5.80
CA ARG A 54 -2.48 21.46 -6.41
C ARG A 54 -2.63 21.43 -7.91
N LEU A 55 -2.60 22.60 -8.54
CA LEU A 55 -2.66 22.78 -9.97
C LEU A 55 -1.27 23.13 -10.51
N ASN A 56 -0.86 22.46 -11.59
CA ASN A 56 0.39 22.76 -12.27
C ASN A 56 0.17 22.79 -13.79
N TRP A 57 0.86 23.67 -14.49
CA TRP A 57 0.83 23.76 -15.95
C TRP A 57 2.16 24.26 -16.51
N THR A 58 2.34 24.10 -17.82
CA THR A 58 3.53 24.65 -18.50
C THR A 58 3.41 26.16 -18.63
N VAL A 59 4.41 26.88 -18.12
CA VAL A 59 4.47 28.35 -18.21
C VAL A 59 4.58 28.79 -19.66
N ASN A 60 3.66 29.66 -20.07
CA ASN A 60 3.75 30.41 -21.33
C ASN A 60 4.63 31.65 -21.10
N SER A 61 5.80 31.71 -21.76
CA SER A 61 6.77 32.80 -21.62
C SER A 61 6.28 34.16 -22.09
N GLU A 62 5.21 34.20 -22.92
CA GLU A 62 4.60 35.44 -23.41
C GLU A 62 3.44 35.93 -22.52
N ALA A 63 2.99 35.11 -21.56
CA ALA A 63 1.94 35.48 -20.63
C ALA A 63 2.50 36.30 -19.44
N SER A 64 1.78 37.35 -19.04
CA SER A 64 2.09 38.13 -17.85
C SER A 64 1.46 37.53 -16.58
N SER A 65 0.31 36.86 -16.72
CA SER A 65 -0.40 36.22 -15.61
C SER A 65 -1.40 35.17 -16.11
N TYR A 66 -2.10 34.52 -15.18
CA TYR A 66 -3.16 33.56 -15.46
C TYR A 66 -4.43 33.86 -14.65
N ASP A 67 -5.59 33.66 -15.28
CA ASP A 67 -6.88 33.61 -14.61
C ASP A 67 -7.30 32.15 -14.43
N LEU A 68 -7.83 31.79 -13.26
CA LEU A 68 -8.28 30.45 -12.89
C LEU A 68 -9.72 30.51 -12.36
N GLU A 69 -10.56 29.60 -12.87
CA GLU A 69 -11.92 29.40 -12.39
C GLU A 69 -12.18 27.93 -12.06
N ILE A 70 -12.92 27.68 -10.98
CA ILE A 70 -13.26 26.33 -10.52
C ILE A 70 -14.77 26.19 -10.40
N TYR A 71 -15.31 25.13 -10.96
CA TYR A 71 -16.73 24.79 -10.97
C TYR A 71 -16.97 23.51 -10.18
N ALA A 72 -17.90 23.54 -9.22
CA ALA A 72 -18.29 22.38 -8.42
C ALA A 72 -19.42 21.58 -9.10
N ASN A 73 -19.47 20.28 -8.84
CA ASN A 73 -20.40 19.34 -9.45
C ASN A 73 -20.34 19.36 -10.99
N ASP A 74 -19.17 19.69 -11.54
CA ASP A 74 -18.94 19.84 -12.97
C ASP A 74 -18.04 18.72 -13.53
N SER A 75 -18.18 18.48 -14.83
CA SER A 75 -17.37 17.53 -15.59
C SER A 75 -16.96 18.14 -16.93
N LEU A 76 -16.17 19.22 -16.87
CA LEU A 76 -15.64 20.01 -17.97
C LEU A 76 -16.70 20.72 -18.81
N THR A 77 -17.86 21.04 -18.21
CA THR A 77 -18.93 21.77 -18.91
C THR A 77 -18.83 23.27 -18.67
N PHE A 78 -18.25 23.68 -17.53
CA PHE A 78 -18.05 25.07 -17.12
C PHE A 78 -19.33 25.92 -17.19
N GLN A 79 -20.48 25.29 -16.92
CA GLN A 79 -21.78 25.96 -16.89
C GLN A 79 -22.06 26.53 -15.51
N GLY A 80 -22.76 27.67 -15.45
CA GLY A 80 -23.12 28.34 -14.21
C GLY A 80 -22.03 29.27 -13.67
N THR A 81 -21.99 29.44 -12.35
CA THR A 81 -21.05 30.35 -11.67
C THR A 81 -19.89 29.55 -11.07
N PRO A 82 -18.64 29.98 -11.28
CA PRO A 82 -17.50 29.33 -10.61
C PRO A 82 -17.63 29.49 -9.09
N VAL A 83 -17.30 28.43 -8.36
CA VAL A 83 -17.25 28.45 -6.89
C VAL A 83 -15.98 29.10 -6.34
N ARG A 84 -14.95 29.25 -7.18
CA ARG A 84 -13.73 30.01 -6.92
C ARG A 84 -13.26 30.67 -8.20
N THR A 85 -12.77 31.89 -8.07
CA THR A 85 -12.11 32.63 -9.14
C THR A 85 -10.84 33.25 -8.57
N TYR A 86 -9.74 33.09 -9.28
CA TYR A 86 -8.45 33.70 -8.97
C TYR A 86 -7.97 34.41 -10.24
N THR A 87 -7.44 35.61 -10.09
CA THR A 87 -6.88 36.38 -11.19
C THR A 87 -5.43 36.70 -10.90
N ASP A 88 -4.71 37.08 -11.95
CA ASP A 88 -3.35 37.61 -11.84
C ASP A 88 -2.34 36.64 -11.21
N ILE A 89 -2.54 35.33 -11.37
CA ILE A 89 -1.60 34.32 -10.90
C ILE A 89 -0.32 34.43 -11.74
N THR A 90 0.83 34.53 -11.08
CA THR A 90 2.14 34.66 -11.73
C THR A 90 2.88 33.33 -11.81
N ALA A 91 3.83 33.20 -12.74
CA ALA A 91 4.53 31.94 -13.00
C ALA A 91 5.37 31.43 -11.80
N ASP A 92 5.84 32.32 -10.94
CA ASP A 92 6.59 32.00 -9.72
C ASP A 92 5.70 31.44 -8.59
N GLN A 93 4.37 31.52 -8.74
CA GLN A 93 3.41 30.90 -7.82
C GLN A 93 3.09 29.45 -8.19
N LEU A 94 3.72 28.89 -9.23
CA LEU A 94 3.50 27.50 -9.63
C LEU A 94 4.43 26.54 -8.89
N PRO A 95 3.92 25.38 -8.43
CA PRO A 95 2.53 24.92 -8.54
C PRO A 95 1.57 25.70 -7.63
N TYR A 96 0.33 25.91 -8.08
CA TYR A 96 -0.67 26.74 -7.39
C TYR A 96 -1.64 25.89 -6.56
N ASP A 97 -1.72 26.16 -5.25
CA ASP A 97 -2.56 25.42 -4.32
C ASP A 97 -3.90 26.14 -4.08
N VAL A 98 -5.01 25.39 -4.20
CA VAL A 98 -6.37 25.85 -3.89
C VAL A 98 -6.92 25.04 -2.73
N THR A 99 -7.27 25.73 -1.64
CA THR A 99 -7.66 25.09 -0.38
C THR A 99 -9.14 25.25 -0.03
N GLY A 100 -9.66 24.33 0.78
CA GLY A 100 -11.00 24.42 1.38
C GLY A 100 -12.13 24.25 0.36
N LEU A 101 -12.00 23.28 -0.55
CA LEU A 101 -13.11 22.84 -1.40
C LEU A 101 -14.03 21.90 -0.61
N GLU A 102 -15.19 21.57 -1.17
CA GLU A 102 -16.06 20.56 -0.58
C GLU A 102 -15.51 19.16 -0.87
N GLY A 103 -15.58 18.24 0.10
CA GLY A 103 -15.16 16.86 -0.08
C GLY A 103 -16.14 16.04 -0.92
N ASP A 104 -15.66 14.89 -1.41
CA ASP A 104 -16.41 13.94 -2.26
C ASP A 104 -17.09 14.61 -3.47
N THR A 105 -16.51 15.70 -3.98
CA THR A 105 -17.13 16.59 -4.96
C THR A 105 -16.33 16.62 -6.26
N LYS A 106 -17.03 16.53 -7.39
CA LYS A 106 -16.43 16.65 -8.72
C LYS A 106 -16.19 18.11 -9.04
N TYR A 107 -15.01 18.41 -9.57
CA TYR A 107 -14.62 19.75 -9.95
C TYR A 107 -14.07 19.79 -11.36
N SER A 108 -14.26 20.94 -11.99
CA SER A 108 -13.55 21.31 -13.20
C SER A 108 -12.89 22.67 -12.99
N ALA A 109 -11.58 22.72 -13.18
CA ALA A 109 -10.82 23.96 -13.20
C ALA A 109 -10.53 24.35 -14.65
N ARG A 110 -10.58 25.64 -14.98
CA ARG A 110 -10.10 26.17 -16.25
C ARG A 110 -9.18 27.35 -16.05
N ILE A 111 -8.18 27.45 -16.92
CA ILE A 111 -7.11 28.45 -16.85
C ILE A 111 -6.97 29.17 -18.19
N MET A 112 -6.72 30.47 -18.13
CA MET A 112 -6.48 31.35 -19.27
C MET A 112 -5.17 32.11 -19.07
N SER A 113 -4.33 32.15 -20.10
CA SER A 113 -3.14 33.01 -20.14
C SER A 113 -3.54 34.46 -20.43
N LYS A 114 -2.95 35.40 -19.70
CA LYS A 114 -3.22 36.84 -19.80
C LYS A 114 -2.01 37.59 -20.31
N SER A 115 -2.24 38.62 -21.11
CA SER A 115 -1.21 39.58 -21.53
C SER A 115 -1.82 40.95 -21.73
N GLU A 116 -1.02 41.99 -21.50
CA GLU A 116 -1.36 43.38 -21.83
C GLU A 116 -0.97 43.75 -23.28
N LYS A 117 -0.19 42.88 -23.96
CA LYS A 117 0.41 43.17 -25.28
C LYS A 117 -0.35 42.56 -26.45
N ILE A 118 -0.95 41.39 -26.24
CA ILE A 118 -1.73 40.62 -27.23
C ILE A 118 -2.96 40.03 -26.57
N GLU A 119 -3.93 39.56 -27.35
CA GLU A 119 -5.18 39.04 -26.79
C GLU A 119 -4.95 37.81 -25.89
N ASN A 120 -5.81 37.67 -24.88
CA ASN A 120 -5.75 36.54 -23.94
C ASN A 120 -5.96 35.21 -24.67
N SER A 121 -5.47 34.13 -24.07
CA SER A 121 -5.67 32.80 -24.65
C SER A 121 -7.13 32.35 -24.56
N LYS A 122 -7.45 31.26 -25.27
CA LYS A 122 -8.63 30.46 -24.91
C LYS A 122 -8.41 29.80 -23.55
N TRP A 123 -9.52 29.44 -22.90
CA TRP A 123 -9.49 28.61 -21.69
C TRP A 123 -9.04 27.19 -22.01
N ASN A 124 -8.23 26.59 -21.13
CA ASN A 124 -8.01 25.14 -21.09
C ASN A 124 -8.42 24.58 -19.72
N GLY A 125 -8.91 23.35 -19.68
CA GLY A 125 -9.58 22.79 -18.51
C GLY A 125 -9.00 21.47 -18.02
N VAL A 126 -9.18 21.20 -16.73
CA VAL A 126 -8.84 19.94 -16.08
C VAL A 126 -9.95 19.52 -15.13
N PHE A 127 -10.18 18.21 -15.07
CA PHE A 127 -11.14 17.59 -14.17
C PHE A 127 -10.40 16.99 -12.98
N PHE A 128 -10.99 17.13 -11.79
CA PHE A 128 -10.54 16.42 -10.60
C PHE A 128 -11.73 16.15 -9.67
N LYS A 129 -11.56 15.23 -8.72
CA LYS A 129 -12.55 14.96 -7.69
C LYS A 129 -11.85 15.00 -6.34
N THR A 130 -12.36 15.81 -5.42
CA THR A 130 -11.88 15.82 -4.03
C THR A 130 -12.21 14.50 -3.34
N ASP A 131 -11.36 14.12 -2.38
CA ASP A 131 -11.64 12.98 -1.51
C ASP A 131 -12.71 13.36 -0.46
N PRO A 132 -13.37 12.37 0.16
CA PRO A 132 -14.29 12.61 1.28
C PRO A 132 -13.61 13.30 2.45
N GLU A 133 -14.26 14.32 3.04
CA GLU A 133 -13.73 15.03 4.22
C GLU A 133 -13.37 14.06 5.36
N LYS A 134 -12.48 14.47 6.27
CA LYS A 134 -12.04 13.67 7.43
C LYS A 134 -12.77 14.08 8.73
N LEU A 135 -14.06 14.41 8.68
CA LEU A 135 -14.80 14.99 9.83
C LEU A 135 -15.25 13.96 10.87
N LEU A 136 -15.20 12.67 10.55
CA LEU A 136 -15.37 11.58 11.50
C LEU A 136 -14.05 11.35 12.25
N LYS A 137 -14.06 11.40 13.58
CA LYS A 137 -12.86 11.21 14.41
C LYS A 137 -12.47 9.74 14.46
N GLU A 138 -11.20 9.48 14.79
CA GLU A 138 -10.73 8.11 15.08
C GLU A 138 -11.61 7.45 16.13
N VAL A 139 -11.89 6.16 15.93
CA VAL A 139 -12.68 5.37 16.88
C VAL A 139 -11.75 4.91 17.99
N ASP A 140 -11.97 5.45 19.18
CA ASP A 140 -11.28 5.03 20.39
C ASP A 140 -11.90 3.73 20.94
N GLU A 141 -11.07 2.86 21.51
CA GLU A 141 -11.52 1.59 22.11
C GLU A 141 -12.56 1.79 23.21
N ASP A 142 -12.45 2.84 24.01
CA ASP A 142 -13.37 3.11 25.12
C ASP A 142 -14.79 3.44 24.62
N ASN A 143 -14.93 3.68 23.32
CA ASN A 143 -16.20 3.91 22.64
C ASN A 143 -16.81 2.62 22.06
N LEU A 144 -16.13 1.48 22.19
CA LEU A 144 -16.54 0.20 21.63
C LEU A 144 -17.06 -0.73 22.71
N THR A 145 -18.11 -1.46 22.35
CA THR A 145 -18.53 -2.66 23.08
C THR A 145 -18.54 -3.85 22.13
N ALA A 146 -18.98 -5.01 22.60
CA ALA A 146 -19.21 -6.16 21.73
C ALA A 146 -20.40 -5.95 20.78
N SER A 147 -21.27 -4.96 21.02
CA SER A 147 -22.50 -4.77 20.25
C SER A 147 -22.84 -3.32 19.89
N SER A 148 -21.92 -2.39 20.12
CA SER A 148 -22.11 -0.98 19.80
C SER A 148 -20.81 -0.23 19.58
N VAL A 149 -20.92 0.93 18.94
CA VAL A 149 -19.86 1.94 18.79
C VAL A 149 -20.42 3.34 19.08
N THR A 150 -19.63 4.18 19.74
CA THR A 150 -19.88 5.63 19.80
C THR A 150 -18.94 6.36 18.85
N LEU A 151 -19.52 7.03 17.85
CA LEU A 151 -18.79 7.71 16.78
C LEU A 151 -18.85 9.21 16.99
N TYR A 152 -17.67 9.83 17.11
CA TYR A 152 -17.54 11.28 17.31
C TYR A 152 -17.21 11.97 15.99
N PHE A 153 -17.79 13.14 15.77
CA PHE A 153 -17.55 13.96 14.58
C PHE A 153 -17.27 15.42 14.95
N GLU A 154 -16.81 16.22 13.98
CA GLU A 154 -16.59 17.65 14.18
C GLU A 154 -17.90 18.40 14.44
N LEU A 155 -17.89 19.30 15.42
CA LEU A 155 -19.03 20.16 15.77
C LEU A 155 -19.23 21.27 14.72
N ASN A 156 -20.37 21.97 14.79
CA ASN A 156 -20.73 23.09 13.91
C ASN A 156 -20.80 22.71 12.42
N ARG A 157 -21.14 21.44 12.14
CA ARG A 157 -21.38 20.89 10.81
C ARG A 157 -22.78 20.25 10.78
N THR A 158 -23.29 20.00 9.57
CA THR A 158 -24.57 19.31 9.37
C THR A 158 -24.31 17.91 8.87
N PHE A 159 -24.90 16.92 9.55
CA PHE A 159 -24.87 15.53 9.16
C PHE A 159 -26.28 14.94 9.29
N THR A 160 -26.58 13.94 8.48
CA THR A 160 -27.91 13.35 8.38
C THR A 160 -27.94 11.91 8.85
N GLU A 161 -26.87 11.15 8.60
CA GLU A 161 -26.82 9.71 8.84
C GLU A 161 -25.38 9.24 9.06
N VAL A 162 -25.21 8.20 9.86
CA VAL A 162 -24.04 7.32 9.78
C VAL A 162 -24.48 5.96 9.26
N THR A 163 -23.73 5.42 8.29
CA THR A 163 -23.87 4.01 7.90
C THR A 163 -22.71 3.20 8.48
N VAL A 164 -23.01 2.05 9.08
CA VAL A 164 -22.02 1.11 9.62
C VAL A 164 -22.16 -0.21 8.86
N THR A 165 -21.17 -0.51 8.01
CA THR A 165 -21.20 -1.66 7.10
C THR A 165 -20.18 -2.71 7.54
N PRO A 166 -20.60 -3.95 7.87
CA PRO A 166 -19.66 -5.05 8.10
C PRO A 166 -19.06 -5.52 6.77
N GLU A 167 -17.92 -6.20 6.81
CA GLU A 167 -17.33 -6.82 5.60
C GLU A 167 -18.30 -7.83 4.94
N LYS A 168 -19.09 -8.52 5.77
CA LYS A 168 -20.17 -9.42 5.33
C LYS A 168 -21.42 -9.15 6.15
N GLY A 169 -22.54 -8.93 5.47
CA GLY A 169 -23.84 -8.67 6.10
C GLY A 169 -24.47 -7.36 5.63
N GLU A 170 -25.53 -6.95 6.32
CA GLU A 170 -26.28 -5.76 5.97
C GLU A 170 -25.67 -4.49 6.59
N THR A 171 -25.84 -3.37 5.88
CA THR A 171 -25.43 -2.06 6.38
C THR A 171 -26.46 -1.54 7.38
N ILE A 172 -26.00 -1.16 8.57
CA ILE A 172 -26.82 -0.52 9.58
C ILE A 172 -26.83 0.98 9.32
N LYS A 173 -28.02 1.58 9.27
CA LYS A 173 -28.21 3.02 9.08
C LYS A 173 -28.68 3.64 10.38
N GLN A 174 -27.94 4.64 10.86
CA GLN A 174 -28.25 5.38 12.07
C GLN A 174 -28.48 6.86 11.71
N PRO A 175 -29.73 7.35 11.72
CA PRO A 175 -30.01 8.78 11.58
C PRO A 175 -29.31 9.58 12.70
N ILE A 176 -28.83 10.76 12.36
CA ILE A 176 -28.24 11.72 13.30
C ILE A 176 -29.33 12.72 13.69
N SER A 177 -29.66 12.76 14.99
CA SER A 177 -30.63 13.71 15.54
C SER A 177 -30.01 15.08 15.80
N SER A 178 -30.85 16.09 16.05
CA SER A 178 -30.35 17.42 16.47
C SER A 178 -29.54 17.36 17.77
N GLN A 179 -29.87 16.44 18.68
CA GLN A 179 -29.11 16.25 19.93
C GLN A 179 -27.74 15.64 19.66
N ASP A 180 -27.64 14.69 18.71
CA ASP A 180 -26.36 14.11 18.30
C ASP A 180 -25.44 15.18 17.69
N ILE A 181 -25.99 16.10 16.88
CA ILE A 181 -25.25 17.25 16.33
C ILE A 181 -24.74 18.17 17.44
N GLU A 182 -25.57 18.49 18.44
CA GLU A 182 -25.17 19.32 19.58
C GLU A 182 -24.07 18.65 20.43
N ASN A 183 -24.18 17.33 20.63
CA ASN A 183 -23.23 16.54 21.42
C ASN A 183 -21.92 16.25 20.66
N GLY A 184 -21.96 16.23 19.33
CA GLY A 184 -20.83 15.87 18.48
C GLY A 184 -20.56 14.37 18.37
N TYR A 185 -21.53 13.52 18.70
CA TYR A 185 -21.41 12.07 18.56
C TYR A 185 -22.76 11.38 18.36
N VAL A 186 -22.71 10.15 17.83
CA VAL A 186 -23.87 9.24 17.72
C VAL A 186 -23.47 7.83 18.17
N THR A 187 -24.37 7.12 18.84
CA THR A 187 -24.15 5.71 19.21
C THR A 187 -24.91 4.79 18.27
N VAL A 188 -24.21 3.82 17.68
CA VAL A 188 -24.79 2.78 16.82
C VAL A 188 -24.80 1.48 17.61
N ASN A 189 -25.97 0.90 17.82
CA ASN A 189 -26.18 -0.36 18.55
C ASN A 189 -26.49 -1.51 17.58
N GLY A 190 -26.58 -2.74 18.11
CA GLY A 190 -26.97 -3.92 17.33
C GLY A 190 -25.85 -4.46 16.44
N LEU A 191 -24.60 -4.15 16.78
CA LEU A 191 -23.43 -4.71 16.09
C LEU A 191 -23.16 -6.13 16.58
N ALA A 192 -22.49 -6.92 15.73
CA ALA A 192 -21.94 -8.21 16.12
C ALA A 192 -20.55 -8.02 16.73
N GLY A 193 -20.20 -8.83 17.73
CA GLY A 193 -18.88 -8.82 18.35
C GLY A 193 -17.80 -9.36 17.42
N ASN A 194 -16.53 -9.04 17.69
CA ASN A 194 -15.38 -9.49 16.89
C ASN A 194 -15.52 -9.20 15.38
N THR A 195 -16.21 -8.12 14.99
CA THR A 195 -16.57 -7.85 13.59
C THR A 195 -16.01 -6.51 13.15
N SER A 196 -15.31 -6.51 12.01
CA SER A 196 -14.78 -5.29 11.40
C SER A 196 -15.87 -4.57 10.62
N TYR A 197 -15.98 -3.27 10.85
CA TYR A 197 -16.95 -2.37 10.25
C TYR A 197 -16.28 -1.19 9.56
N THR A 198 -16.91 -0.69 8.51
CA THR A 198 -16.65 0.63 7.93
C THR A 198 -17.82 1.56 8.28
N ALA A 199 -17.55 2.59 9.08
CA ALA A 199 -18.47 3.70 9.32
C ALA A 199 -18.27 4.78 8.26
N LYS A 200 -19.37 5.30 7.71
CA LYS A 200 -19.41 6.44 6.80
C LYS A 200 -20.36 7.50 7.37
N LEU A 201 -19.83 8.68 7.65
CA LEU A 201 -20.58 9.86 8.07
C LEU A 201 -21.12 10.58 6.82
N LEU A 202 -22.41 10.88 6.80
CA LEU A 202 -23.08 11.43 5.64
C LEU A 202 -23.74 12.78 5.95
N ASN A 203 -23.65 13.68 4.98
CA ASN A 203 -24.55 14.82 4.84
C ASN A 203 -25.36 14.64 3.55
N ASN A 204 -26.56 14.11 3.67
CA ASN A 204 -27.35 13.56 2.57
C ASN A 204 -26.55 12.45 1.85
N GLU A 205 -26.17 12.66 0.58
CA GLU A 205 -25.41 11.69 -0.20
C GLU A 205 -23.88 11.87 -0.07
N LYS A 206 -23.43 13.05 0.41
CA LYS A 206 -22.01 13.40 0.48
C LYS A 206 -21.33 12.65 1.62
N ASN A 207 -20.17 12.09 1.32
CA ASN A 207 -19.31 11.47 2.33
C ASN A 207 -18.49 12.52 3.08
N CYS A 208 -18.74 12.63 4.39
CA CYS A 208 -18.07 13.57 5.28
C CYS A 208 -16.99 12.91 6.17
N GLY A 209 -16.81 11.60 6.06
CA GLY A 209 -15.83 10.88 6.86
C GLY A 209 -16.00 9.38 6.79
N ILE A 210 -14.89 8.67 6.65
CA ILE A 210 -14.84 7.20 6.75
C ILE A 210 -13.95 6.83 7.93
N ARG A 211 -14.38 5.84 8.72
CA ARG A 211 -13.52 5.14 9.68
C ARG A 211 -13.79 3.66 9.68
N THR A 212 -12.76 2.88 9.96
CA THR A 212 -12.88 1.46 10.20
C THR A 212 -12.62 1.16 11.67
N PHE A 213 -13.32 0.19 12.22
CA PHE A 213 -13.13 -0.29 13.59
C PHE A 213 -13.55 -1.75 13.69
N THR A 214 -13.13 -2.42 14.76
CA THR A 214 -13.59 -3.78 15.08
C THR A 214 -14.22 -3.74 16.46
N THR A 215 -15.46 -4.22 16.59
CA THR A 215 -16.14 -4.36 17.88
C THR A 215 -15.36 -5.27 18.83
N LEU A 216 -15.57 -5.07 20.13
CA LEU A 216 -14.98 -5.95 21.15
C LEU A 216 -15.60 -7.35 21.08
N ILE A 217 -15.03 -8.27 21.84
CA ILE A 217 -15.50 -9.65 21.93
C ILE A 217 -16.30 -9.79 23.22
N ASP A 218 -17.49 -10.40 23.13
CA ASP A 218 -18.22 -10.82 24.33
C ASP A 218 -17.51 -12.05 24.92
N PRO A 219 -16.94 -11.98 26.14
CA PRO A 219 -16.23 -13.10 26.76
C PRO A 219 -17.08 -14.37 26.89
N ALA A 220 -18.41 -14.25 26.95
CA ALA A 220 -19.32 -15.41 27.02
C ALA A 220 -19.27 -16.29 25.74
N THR A 221 -18.79 -15.74 24.64
CA THR A 221 -18.67 -16.44 23.35
C THR A 221 -17.30 -17.10 23.13
N ALA A 222 -16.37 -16.97 24.09
CA ALA A 222 -14.98 -17.38 23.94
C ALA A 222 -14.49 -18.33 25.04
N ILE A 223 -13.34 -18.97 24.80
CA ILE A 223 -12.53 -19.61 25.82
C ILE A 223 -11.60 -18.54 26.38
N VAL A 224 -11.80 -18.14 27.65
CA VAL A 224 -11.02 -17.04 28.25
C VAL A 224 -9.71 -17.57 28.86
N VAL A 225 -8.61 -16.89 28.55
CA VAL A 225 -7.29 -17.04 29.18
C VAL A 225 -7.00 -15.75 29.94
N SER A 226 -6.67 -15.88 31.22
CA SER A 226 -6.37 -14.77 32.12
C SER A 226 -5.14 -15.09 32.97
N PRO A 227 -4.47 -14.11 33.60
CA PRO A 227 -3.22 -14.36 34.33
C PRO A 227 -3.36 -15.40 35.46
N GLU A 228 -4.52 -15.43 36.12
CA GLU A 228 -4.85 -16.37 37.21
C GLU A 228 -5.71 -17.55 36.73
N GLY A 229 -5.91 -17.65 35.42
CA GLY A 229 -6.82 -18.60 34.78
C GLY A 229 -6.11 -19.84 34.24
N LYS A 230 -6.73 -20.43 33.20
CA LYS A 230 -6.15 -21.56 32.48
C LYS A 230 -4.98 -21.11 31.60
N SER A 231 -4.07 -22.04 31.30
CA SER A 231 -2.98 -21.79 30.37
C SER A 231 -3.49 -21.66 28.92
N LEU A 232 -2.68 -21.06 28.05
CA LEU A 232 -2.99 -21.01 26.62
C LEU A 232 -3.03 -22.41 25.99
N GLN A 233 -2.16 -23.33 26.43
CA GLN A 233 -2.16 -24.72 25.96
C GLN A 233 -3.48 -25.43 26.31
N ASP A 234 -3.99 -25.25 27.53
CA ASP A 234 -5.27 -25.83 27.94
C ASP A 234 -6.44 -25.24 27.12
N ALA A 235 -6.39 -23.95 26.80
CA ALA A 235 -7.39 -23.32 25.95
C ALA A 235 -7.39 -23.87 24.52
N VAL A 236 -6.21 -24.15 23.95
CA VAL A 236 -6.08 -24.82 22.64
C VAL A 236 -6.59 -26.27 22.68
N VAL A 237 -6.37 -26.98 23.79
CA VAL A 237 -6.90 -28.33 24.00
C VAL A 237 -8.43 -28.30 24.09
N GLU A 238 -9.01 -27.36 24.84
CA GLU A 238 -10.47 -27.18 24.96
C GLU A 238 -11.12 -26.76 23.63
N ALA A 239 -10.40 -26.06 22.76
CA ALA A 239 -10.93 -25.60 21.49
C ALA A 239 -11.49 -26.75 20.64
N THR A 240 -12.70 -26.54 20.13
CA THR A 240 -13.41 -27.46 19.23
C THR A 240 -13.81 -26.73 17.94
N ALA A 241 -14.22 -27.47 16.92
CA ALA A 241 -14.68 -26.87 15.66
C ALA A 241 -15.78 -25.81 15.83
N ASN A 242 -16.65 -25.93 16.85
CA ASN A 242 -17.74 -25.00 17.13
C ASN A 242 -17.41 -23.95 18.20
N LYS A 243 -16.25 -24.05 18.86
CA LYS A 243 -15.78 -23.15 19.90
C LYS A 243 -14.27 -23.08 19.84
N ASN A 244 -13.74 -22.32 18.88
CA ASN A 244 -12.31 -22.18 18.65
C ASN A 244 -11.78 -20.77 18.92
N LEU A 245 -12.63 -19.85 19.40
CA LEU A 245 -12.23 -18.51 19.79
C LEU A 245 -11.65 -18.52 21.21
N ILE A 246 -10.37 -18.19 21.32
CA ILE A 246 -9.63 -17.99 22.56
C ILE A 246 -9.44 -16.49 22.75
N LEU A 247 -9.96 -15.97 23.85
CA LEU A 247 -9.86 -14.57 24.24
C LEU A 247 -8.83 -14.44 25.36
N VAL A 248 -7.75 -13.69 25.10
CA VAL A 248 -6.65 -13.52 26.05
C VAL A 248 -6.76 -12.15 26.70
N GLN A 249 -6.97 -12.12 28.01
CA GLN A 249 -7.03 -10.87 28.78
C GLN A 249 -5.64 -10.27 28.92
N ALA A 250 -5.57 -8.97 29.17
CA ALA A 250 -4.32 -8.26 29.39
C ALA A 250 -3.44 -8.95 30.45
N GLY A 251 -2.13 -8.95 30.22
CA GLY A 251 -1.16 -9.66 31.04
C GLY A 251 0.04 -10.17 30.24
N THR A 252 1.06 -10.65 30.95
CA THR A 252 2.22 -11.32 30.35
C THR A 252 2.15 -12.81 30.65
N TYR A 253 2.15 -13.62 29.60
CA TYR A 253 2.03 -15.07 29.66
C TYR A 253 3.31 -15.70 29.14
N ASN A 254 4.02 -16.42 29.99
CA ASN A 254 5.08 -17.31 29.53
C ASN A 254 4.41 -18.58 28.99
N ILE A 255 4.38 -18.70 27.66
CA ILE A 255 3.72 -19.82 26.99
C ILE A 255 4.70 -20.94 26.64
N ASP A 256 6.01 -20.69 26.78
CA ASP A 256 7.12 -21.55 26.34
C ASP A 256 6.91 -22.06 24.90
N GLU A 257 6.26 -23.21 24.75
CA GLU A 257 5.77 -23.75 23.49
C GLU A 257 4.29 -24.18 23.62
N VAL A 258 3.45 -23.73 22.68
CA VAL A 258 2.07 -24.20 22.52
C VAL A 258 1.94 -25.06 21.27
N ILE A 259 1.48 -26.30 21.43
CA ILE A 259 1.20 -27.23 20.34
C ILE A 259 -0.19 -26.94 19.78
N VAL A 260 -0.27 -26.79 18.46
CA VAL A 260 -1.52 -26.56 17.72
C VAL A 260 -1.68 -27.63 16.65
N ASP A 261 -2.80 -28.35 16.70
CA ASP A 261 -3.17 -29.48 15.84
C ASP A 261 -4.55 -29.30 15.16
N LYS A 262 -5.11 -28.10 15.28
CA LYS A 262 -6.43 -27.71 14.77
C LYS A 262 -6.48 -26.21 14.46
N GLU A 263 -7.59 -25.74 13.90
CA GLU A 263 -7.81 -24.31 13.66
C GLU A 263 -8.33 -23.61 14.93
N VAL A 264 -7.56 -22.64 15.43
CA VAL A 264 -7.92 -21.79 16.58
C VAL A 264 -7.85 -20.31 16.22
N GLN A 265 -8.63 -19.49 16.92
CA GLN A 265 -8.49 -18.03 16.90
C GLN A 265 -7.96 -17.59 18.26
N ILE A 266 -6.88 -16.82 18.30
CA ILE A 266 -6.27 -16.33 19.53
C ILE A 266 -6.24 -14.81 19.46
N ILE A 267 -7.14 -14.17 20.22
CA ILE A 267 -7.37 -12.73 20.11
C ILE A 267 -7.18 -12.07 21.48
N GLY A 268 -6.40 -10.99 21.53
CA GLY A 268 -6.28 -10.16 22.72
C GLY A 268 -7.56 -9.36 22.99
N GLU A 269 -8.00 -9.32 24.24
CA GLU A 269 -9.27 -8.72 24.67
C GLU A 269 -9.36 -7.22 24.39
N ARG A 270 -8.25 -6.48 24.55
CA ARG A 270 -8.19 -5.02 24.47
C ARG A 270 -7.07 -4.59 23.53
N PHE A 271 -7.35 -3.67 22.60
CA PHE A 271 -6.41 -3.08 21.63
C PHE A 271 -5.37 -2.16 22.26
N LYS A 272 -5.78 -1.38 23.26
CA LYS A 272 -4.91 -0.47 24.02
C LYS A 272 -4.02 -1.21 25.02
N ASP A 273 -4.49 -2.33 25.54
CA ASP A 273 -3.77 -3.15 26.52
C ASP A 273 -3.65 -4.60 26.03
N LYS A 274 -2.74 -4.80 25.06
CA LYS A 274 -2.55 -6.09 24.41
C LYS A 274 -1.89 -7.08 25.38
N PRO A 275 -2.35 -8.34 25.44
CA PRO A 275 -1.62 -9.38 26.15
C PRO A 275 -0.27 -9.66 25.47
N ILE A 276 0.73 -10.00 26.28
CA ILE A 276 2.07 -10.37 25.85
C ILE A 276 2.22 -11.88 25.98
N LEU A 277 2.46 -12.56 24.86
CA LEU A 277 2.78 -13.99 24.84
C LEU A 277 4.29 -14.16 24.62
N VAL A 278 4.97 -14.67 25.63
CA VAL A 278 6.41 -14.93 25.62
C VAL A 278 6.65 -16.41 25.30
N GLY A 279 7.06 -16.70 24.07
CA GLY A 279 7.26 -18.09 23.61
C GLY A 279 6.97 -18.30 22.13
N LYS A 280 6.56 -19.52 21.77
CA LYS A 280 6.33 -19.95 20.39
C LYS A 280 5.16 -20.92 20.24
N PHE A 281 4.78 -21.16 18.99
CA PHE A 281 3.80 -22.17 18.59
C PHE A 281 4.49 -23.27 17.77
N ASN A 282 4.20 -24.52 18.12
CA ASN A 282 4.57 -25.70 17.35
C ASN A 282 3.36 -26.17 16.54
N MET A 283 3.46 -26.02 15.22
CA MET A 283 2.39 -26.24 14.25
C MET A 283 2.51 -27.66 13.72
N VAL A 284 1.54 -28.51 14.04
CA VAL A 284 1.51 -29.91 13.59
C VAL A 284 0.40 -30.18 12.56
N GLU A 285 0.12 -31.45 12.27
CA GLU A 285 -0.95 -31.85 11.33
C GLU A 285 -2.27 -31.15 11.65
N GLY A 286 -2.91 -30.55 10.64
CA GLY A 286 -4.22 -29.90 10.78
C GLY A 286 -4.21 -28.51 11.44
N SER A 287 -3.04 -28.02 11.86
CA SER A 287 -2.88 -26.75 12.56
C SER A 287 -3.29 -25.52 11.74
N GLY A 288 -3.88 -24.52 12.40
CA GLY A 288 -4.19 -23.21 11.82
C GLY A 288 -4.45 -22.18 12.91
N ILE A 289 -4.05 -20.94 12.70
CA ILE A 289 -4.20 -19.88 13.71
C ILE A 289 -4.68 -18.60 13.03
N THR A 290 -5.75 -18.00 13.54
CA THR A 290 -6.00 -16.56 13.36
C THR A 290 -5.61 -15.84 14.65
N MET A 291 -4.55 -15.05 14.62
CA MET A 291 -4.04 -14.28 15.75
C MET A 291 -4.31 -12.81 15.53
N ARG A 292 -4.91 -12.15 16.51
CA ARG A 292 -5.15 -10.70 16.43
C ARG A 292 -4.91 -10.02 17.75
N ASN A 293 -4.36 -8.81 17.69
CA ASN A 293 -4.27 -7.93 18.84
C ASN A 293 -3.42 -8.48 20.01
N ILE A 294 -2.28 -9.07 19.70
CA ILE A 294 -1.35 -9.68 20.67
C ILE A 294 0.05 -9.09 20.48
N ILE A 295 0.83 -9.03 21.56
CA ILE A 295 2.27 -8.84 21.49
C ILE A 295 2.94 -10.22 21.59
N MET A 296 3.66 -10.62 20.54
CA MET A 296 4.45 -11.84 20.51
C MET A 296 5.91 -11.51 20.78
N ASP A 297 6.44 -12.08 21.86
CA ASP A 297 7.76 -11.73 22.38
C ASP A 297 8.71 -12.93 22.36
N GLY A 298 9.80 -12.78 21.60
CA GLY A 298 10.88 -13.77 21.52
C GLY A 298 11.85 -13.78 22.71
N ASN A 299 11.52 -13.05 23.79
CA ASN A 299 12.24 -12.98 25.05
C ASN A 299 13.71 -12.58 24.85
N ASN A 300 13.94 -11.45 24.17
CA ASN A 300 15.28 -10.93 23.88
C ASN A 300 16.19 -11.98 23.22
N ALA A 301 15.71 -12.57 22.12
CA ALA A 301 16.38 -13.60 21.33
C ALA A 301 16.67 -14.93 22.09
N LYS A 302 15.94 -15.24 23.16
CA LYS A 302 15.97 -16.58 23.78
C LYS A 302 15.08 -17.57 23.04
N VAL A 303 13.97 -17.11 22.47
CA VAL A 303 13.10 -17.92 21.63
C VAL A 303 13.58 -17.83 20.19
N LYS A 304 13.73 -18.99 19.55
CA LYS A 304 14.26 -19.06 18.19
C LYS A 304 13.33 -18.41 17.17
N ARG A 305 12.06 -18.84 17.18
CA ARG A 305 11.06 -18.46 16.17
C ARG A 305 9.67 -18.43 16.77
N MET A 306 8.77 -17.66 16.17
CA MET A 306 7.37 -17.57 16.58
C MET A 306 6.58 -18.84 16.22
N PHE A 307 6.74 -19.36 15.01
CA PHE A 307 6.13 -20.60 14.54
C PHE A 307 7.19 -21.61 14.12
N SER A 308 7.00 -22.88 14.49
CA SER A 308 7.83 -23.99 14.04
C SER A 308 6.93 -25.07 13.47
N TYR A 309 7.23 -25.56 12.26
CA TYR A 309 6.50 -26.68 11.64
C TYR A 309 7.39 -27.92 11.71
N GLU A 310 7.30 -28.65 12.82
CA GLU A 310 8.21 -29.76 13.13
C GLU A 310 7.61 -31.14 12.83
N ASP A 311 6.28 -31.27 12.82
CA ASP A 311 5.58 -32.53 12.52
C ASP A 311 4.35 -32.28 11.64
N GLY A 312 3.89 -33.30 10.91
CA GLY A 312 2.73 -33.25 10.03
C GLY A 312 3.06 -33.13 8.53
N THR A 313 2.00 -33.24 7.74
CA THR A 313 1.99 -33.23 6.27
C THR A 313 1.12 -32.11 5.72
N THR A 314 0.08 -31.69 6.47
CA THR A 314 -0.75 -30.53 6.09
C THR A 314 -0.97 -29.56 7.25
N ALA A 315 -1.03 -28.26 6.93
CA ALA A 315 -1.49 -27.21 7.82
C ALA A 315 -2.47 -26.28 7.08
N LYS A 316 -3.39 -25.70 7.85
CA LYS A 316 -4.37 -24.69 7.42
C LYS A 316 -3.72 -23.31 7.37
N GLU A 317 -4.53 -22.27 7.27
CA GLU A 317 -4.03 -20.89 7.24
C GLU A 317 -3.48 -20.47 8.60
N VAL A 318 -2.35 -19.76 8.57
CA VAL A 318 -1.89 -18.93 9.69
C VAL A 318 -2.06 -17.48 9.29
N LYS A 319 -2.87 -16.75 10.03
CA LYS A 319 -3.21 -15.35 9.80
C LYS A 319 -2.87 -14.54 11.05
N VAL A 320 -1.94 -13.60 10.95
CA VAL A 320 -1.49 -12.75 12.07
C VAL A 320 -1.79 -11.29 11.73
N GLU A 321 -2.65 -10.66 12.54
CA GLU A 321 -3.19 -9.33 12.26
C GLU A 321 -3.11 -8.36 13.43
N ALA A 322 -2.81 -7.09 13.16
CA ALA A 322 -2.83 -6.04 14.18
C ALA A 322 -2.04 -6.40 15.46
N CYS A 323 -0.97 -7.18 15.28
CA CYS A 323 -0.09 -7.64 16.35
C CYS A 323 1.22 -6.84 16.36
N GLU A 324 1.88 -6.90 17.51
CA GLU A 324 3.27 -6.55 17.65
C GLU A 324 4.09 -7.84 17.73
N ILE A 325 5.19 -7.94 16.97
CA ILE A 325 6.03 -9.14 16.96
C ILE A 325 7.48 -8.70 17.13
N ARG A 326 8.14 -9.18 18.19
CA ARG A 326 9.48 -8.69 18.52
C ARG A 326 10.42 -9.72 19.11
N GLY A 327 11.72 -9.42 19.02
CA GLY A 327 12.74 -10.04 19.86
C GLY A 327 13.01 -11.52 19.59
N TYR A 328 12.68 -12.07 18.43
CA TYR A 328 13.03 -13.46 18.08
C TYR A 328 14.46 -13.58 17.57
N LYS A 329 15.12 -14.69 17.90
CA LYS A 329 16.52 -14.94 17.53
C LYS A 329 16.72 -15.20 16.04
N GLU A 330 15.91 -16.05 15.44
CA GLU A 330 16.17 -16.64 14.11
C GLU A 330 15.20 -16.09 13.05
N GLY A 331 13.91 -16.01 13.32
CA GLY A 331 12.91 -15.55 12.35
C GLY A 331 11.48 -15.71 12.87
N LEU A 332 10.47 -15.43 12.03
CA LEU A 332 9.07 -15.62 12.41
C LEU A 332 8.64 -17.08 12.27
N PHE A 333 8.99 -17.75 11.18
CA PHE A 333 8.67 -19.17 11.02
C PHE A 333 9.78 -19.98 10.35
N VAL A 334 9.74 -21.30 10.57
CA VAL A 334 10.51 -22.25 9.77
C VAL A 334 9.70 -23.48 9.37
N ILE A 335 9.91 -23.92 8.13
CA ILE A 335 9.45 -25.19 7.57
C ILE A 335 10.69 -25.91 7.02
N ASN A 336 11.25 -26.83 7.80
CA ASN A 336 12.54 -27.46 7.48
C ASN A 336 12.65 -28.95 7.93
N ASN A 337 11.52 -29.64 8.09
CA ASN A 337 11.51 -31.10 8.23
C ASN A 337 11.41 -31.81 6.86
N THR A 338 12.55 -32.27 6.31
CA THR A 338 12.59 -33.00 5.04
C THR A 338 11.99 -34.41 5.11
N ALA A 339 11.90 -35.01 6.30
CA ALA A 339 11.30 -36.33 6.48
C ALA A 339 9.76 -36.27 6.46
N LYS A 340 9.20 -35.13 6.83
CA LYS A 340 7.76 -34.83 6.84
C LYS A 340 7.53 -33.43 6.25
N PRO A 341 7.67 -33.26 4.92
CA PRO A 341 7.51 -31.96 4.29
C PRO A 341 6.04 -31.52 4.35
N ILE A 342 5.74 -30.57 5.23
CA ILE A 342 4.38 -30.07 5.41
C ILE A 342 3.96 -29.12 4.28
N THR A 343 2.69 -29.15 3.91
CA THR A 343 2.07 -28.18 3.00
C THR A 343 1.13 -27.27 3.77
N VAL A 344 1.48 -25.98 3.87
CA VAL A 344 0.70 -24.94 4.53
C VAL A 344 -0.24 -24.29 3.51
N SER A 345 -1.51 -24.17 3.85
CA SER A 345 -2.53 -23.63 2.95
C SER A 345 -2.28 -22.15 2.63
N ALA A 346 -2.02 -21.33 3.65
CA ALA A 346 -1.65 -19.93 3.49
C ALA A 346 -0.94 -19.40 4.74
N ILE A 347 -0.11 -18.38 4.58
CA ILE A 347 0.39 -17.55 5.67
C ILE A 347 0.10 -16.09 5.32
N THR A 348 -0.66 -15.42 6.18
CA THR A 348 -1.06 -14.02 6.05
C THR A 348 -0.50 -13.22 7.22
N ILE A 349 0.33 -12.23 6.94
CA ILE A 349 0.92 -11.31 7.91
C ILE A 349 0.43 -9.91 7.54
N ASN A 350 -0.54 -9.38 8.28
CA ASN A 350 -1.24 -8.15 7.91
C ASN A 350 -1.30 -7.11 9.04
N ASN A 351 -1.08 -5.83 8.75
CA ASN A 351 -1.24 -4.74 9.73
C ASN A 351 -0.42 -4.92 11.02
N ASN A 352 0.77 -5.54 10.95
CA ASN A 352 1.60 -5.76 12.14
C ASN A 352 2.69 -4.69 12.29
N LEU A 353 3.22 -4.59 13.50
CA LEU A 353 4.50 -3.93 13.79
C LEU A 353 5.50 -5.02 14.14
N ILE A 354 6.53 -5.22 13.31
CA ILE A 354 7.48 -6.33 13.46
C ILE A 354 8.89 -5.78 13.55
N TYR A 355 9.61 -6.09 14.63
CA TYR A 355 10.91 -5.49 14.86
C TYR A 355 11.84 -6.31 15.75
N ASP A 356 13.12 -5.95 15.76
CA ASP A 356 14.14 -6.59 16.59
C ASP A 356 14.23 -8.10 16.41
N ILE A 357 14.05 -8.57 15.16
CA ILE A 357 14.26 -9.96 14.80
C ILE A 357 15.71 -10.12 14.36
N ALA A 358 16.52 -10.79 15.19
CA ALA A 358 17.98 -10.78 15.05
C ALA A 358 18.50 -11.50 13.78
N CYS A 359 17.76 -12.50 13.31
CA CYS A 359 18.14 -13.44 12.25
C CYS A 359 19.53 -14.07 12.44
N ASP A 360 19.84 -14.49 13.68
CA ASP A 360 21.06 -15.22 13.99
C ASP A 360 20.83 -16.73 14.05
N GLY A 361 20.97 -17.38 12.90
CA GLY A 361 20.86 -18.84 12.76
C GLY A 361 19.71 -19.29 11.86
N GLY A 362 18.80 -18.38 11.50
CA GLY A 362 17.71 -18.61 10.55
C GLY A 362 17.47 -17.42 9.63
N ASP A 363 16.59 -17.62 8.66
CA ASP A 363 16.05 -16.58 7.79
C ASP A 363 14.73 -16.05 8.40
N PHE A 364 14.26 -14.87 7.97
CA PHE A 364 13.11 -14.21 8.61
C PHE A 364 11.80 -14.98 8.37
N LEU A 365 11.53 -15.38 7.13
CA LEU A 365 10.47 -16.32 6.76
C LEU A 365 11.13 -17.50 6.01
N ASP A 366 11.20 -18.68 6.62
CA ASP A 366 12.11 -19.74 6.18
C ASP A 366 11.37 -21.04 5.80
N SER A 367 11.04 -21.22 4.52
CA SER A 367 10.53 -22.48 3.98
C SER A 367 11.62 -23.20 3.19
N ARG A 368 12.27 -24.19 3.80
CA ARG A 368 13.34 -25.00 3.17
C ARG A 368 12.86 -26.38 2.72
N SER A 369 11.93 -26.93 3.47
CA SER A 369 11.28 -28.19 3.16
C SER A 369 9.78 -28.05 3.32
N GLY A 370 8.99 -28.58 2.41
CA GLY A 370 7.56 -28.32 2.39
C GLY A 370 7.23 -27.03 1.62
N SER A 371 5.94 -26.70 1.57
CA SER A 371 5.42 -25.65 0.69
C SER A 371 4.39 -24.78 1.40
N ILE A 372 4.25 -23.53 0.97
CA ILE A 372 3.19 -22.60 1.39
C ILE A 372 2.46 -22.19 0.12
N LYS A 373 1.17 -22.49 -0.03
CA LYS A 373 0.48 -22.19 -1.31
C LYS A 373 0.35 -20.68 -1.55
N ALA A 374 0.11 -19.91 -0.49
CA ALA A 374 0.01 -18.46 -0.54
C ALA A 374 0.70 -17.78 0.65
N LEU A 375 1.61 -16.85 0.38
CA LEU A 375 2.25 -15.99 1.36
C LEU A 375 1.84 -14.53 1.10
N THR A 376 1.07 -13.95 2.02
CA THR A 376 0.59 -12.57 1.93
C THR A 376 1.16 -11.74 3.05
N ILE A 377 1.86 -10.65 2.71
CA ILE A 377 2.48 -9.72 3.64
C ILE A 377 1.97 -8.32 3.28
N THR A 378 1.06 -7.76 4.07
CA THR A 378 0.41 -6.48 3.72
C THR A 378 0.30 -5.51 4.88
N ASN A 379 0.41 -4.22 4.59
CA ASN A 379 0.17 -3.15 5.58
C ASN A 379 1.06 -3.29 6.83
N ASN A 380 2.25 -3.89 6.72
CA ASN A 380 3.14 -4.07 7.87
C ASN A 380 4.22 -3.00 7.90
N THR A 381 4.67 -2.69 9.12
CA THR A 381 5.94 -2.02 9.34
C THR A 381 6.93 -3.02 9.88
N ILE A 382 8.05 -3.20 9.17
CA ILE A 382 9.10 -4.14 9.52
C ILE A 382 10.42 -3.39 9.59
N TYR A 383 11.03 -3.33 10.77
CA TYR A 383 12.23 -2.54 10.97
C TYR A 383 13.19 -3.19 11.94
N ASN A 384 14.46 -2.78 11.85
CA ASN A 384 15.51 -3.29 12.72
C ASN A 384 15.61 -4.83 12.77
N CYS A 385 15.38 -5.49 11.63
CA CYS A 385 15.51 -6.94 11.48
C CYS A 385 16.81 -7.31 10.73
N SER A 386 17.28 -8.55 10.89
CA SER A 386 18.56 -9.04 10.33
C SER A 386 19.82 -8.42 10.94
N GLN A 387 19.73 -7.88 12.15
CA GLN A 387 20.76 -7.08 12.84
C GLN A 387 22.14 -7.76 12.94
N VAL A 388 22.17 -9.10 13.09
CA VAL A 388 23.42 -9.82 13.42
C VAL A 388 24.15 -10.34 12.18
N LYS A 389 23.40 -10.90 11.22
CA LYS A 389 23.91 -11.46 9.96
C LYS A 389 22.95 -11.11 8.83
N ALA A 390 23.49 -10.81 7.64
CA ALA A 390 22.68 -10.64 6.45
C ALA A 390 22.05 -11.98 6.06
N ARG A 391 20.74 -12.10 6.23
CA ARG A 391 19.92 -13.29 5.95
C ARG A 391 18.84 -13.00 4.93
N GLU A 392 18.01 -13.97 4.60
CA GLU A 392 16.92 -13.75 3.65
C GLU A 392 15.69 -13.20 4.39
N PHE A 393 15.02 -12.22 3.78
CA PHE A 393 13.73 -11.77 4.29
C PHE A 393 12.66 -12.85 4.04
N ILE A 394 12.54 -13.30 2.79
CA ILE A 394 11.75 -14.49 2.42
C ILE A 394 12.68 -15.54 1.84
N ARG A 395 12.64 -16.76 2.38
CA ARG A 395 13.28 -17.93 1.81
C ARG A 395 12.26 -18.99 1.48
N ILE A 396 12.27 -19.43 0.23
CA ILE A 396 11.45 -20.55 -0.26
C ILE A 396 12.33 -21.41 -1.15
N ASP A 397 12.68 -22.58 -0.64
CA ASP A 397 13.38 -23.60 -1.40
C ASP A 397 12.38 -24.56 -2.06
N GLY A 398 12.82 -25.21 -3.13
CA GLY A 398 12.04 -26.21 -3.85
C GLY A 398 12.29 -26.08 -5.34
N ASP A 399 13.38 -26.67 -5.82
CA ASP A 399 13.63 -26.79 -7.27
C ASP A 399 13.65 -28.28 -7.65
N ALA A 400 13.52 -28.59 -8.95
CA ALA A 400 13.48 -29.98 -9.42
C ALA A 400 14.73 -30.79 -9.00
N ASP A 401 15.87 -30.10 -8.77
CA ASP A 401 17.16 -30.68 -8.42
C ASP A 401 17.41 -30.72 -6.90
N LYS A 402 16.63 -29.98 -6.10
CA LYS A 402 16.78 -29.79 -4.65
C LYS A 402 15.42 -29.92 -3.98
N LYS A 403 15.17 -31.16 -3.54
CA LYS A 403 13.99 -31.55 -2.77
C LYS A 403 13.95 -30.89 -1.39
N PRO A 404 12.74 -30.63 -0.86
CA PRO A 404 11.44 -31.05 -1.38
C PRO A 404 10.81 -29.99 -2.28
N TRP A 405 10.72 -30.29 -3.57
CA TRP A 405 9.80 -29.65 -4.50
C TRP A 405 8.50 -30.47 -4.51
N ASN A 406 7.36 -29.82 -4.33
CA ASN A 406 6.05 -30.48 -4.40
C ASN A 406 5.39 -30.18 -5.77
N PRO A 407 5.51 -31.06 -6.78
CA PRO A 407 4.97 -30.80 -8.12
C PRO A 407 3.46 -30.55 -8.15
N GLU A 408 2.71 -30.95 -7.11
CA GLU A 408 1.27 -30.73 -7.01
C GLU A 408 0.92 -29.26 -6.69
N ILE A 409 1.87 -28.48 -6.16
CA ILE A 409 1.70 -27.05 -5.93
C ILE A 409 2.12 -26.31 -7.21
N THR A 410 1.13 -26.09 -8.08
CA THR A 410 1.28 -25.39 -9.36
C THR A 410 1.13 -23.88 -9.26
N GLU A 411 0.58 -23.38 -8.15
CA GLU A 411 0.42 -21.95 -7.87
C GLU A 411 0.95 -21.63 -6.46
N TYR A 412 2.22 -21.22 -6.40
CA TYR A 412 2.82 -20.63 -5.21
C TYR A 412 2.75 -19.11 -5.35
N THR A 413 1.97 -18.44 -4.51
CA THR A 413 1.81 -16.97 -4.59
C THR A 413 2.53 -16.26 -3.46
N ILE A 414 3.23 -15.18 -3.78
CA ILE A 414 3.91 -14.29 -2.83
C ILE A 414 3.40 -12.88 -3.10
N LYS A 415 2.79 -12.27 -2.09
CA LYS A 415 2.19 -10.94 -2.19
C LYS A 415 2.77 -10.02 -1.13
N LEU A 416 3.41 -8.93 -1.55
CA LEU A 416 3.88 -7.85 -0.70
C LEU A 416 3.16 -6.57 -1.11
N GLU A 417 2.27 -6.04 -0.28
CA GLU A 417 1.60 -4.75 -0.58
C GLU A 417 1.54 -3.79 0.59
N ASN A 418 1.76 -2.51 0.32
CA ASN A 418 1.65 -1.44 1.32
C ASN A 418 2.50 -1.71 2.57
N ASN A 419 3.70 -2.28 2.44
CA ASN A 419 4.59 -2.48 3.59
C ASN A 419 5.63 -1.36 3.66
N THR A 420 5.97 -0.94 4.87
CA THR A 420 7.18 -0.13 5.14
C THR A 420 8.25 -1.06 5.70
N ILE A 421 9.27 -1.35 4.89
CA ILE A 421 10.41 -2.20 5.27
C ILE A 421 11.64 -1.32 5.41
N VAL A 422 12.19 -1.25 6.61
CA VAL A 422 13.36 -0.44 6.96
C VAL A 422 14.48 -1.37 7.39
N GLY A 423 15.58 -1.40 6.63
CA GLY A 423 16.72 -2.25 6.99
C GLY A 423 17.42 -1.82 8.27
N ALA A 424 18.20 -2.74 8.85
CA ALA A 424 19.04 -2.50 10.02
C ALA A 424 20.50 -2.17 9.64
N SER A 425 21.38 -2.04 10.63
CA SER A 425 22.84 -1.88 10.43
C SER A 425 23.46 -2.97 9.56
N LYS A 426 22.95 -4.21 9.68
CA LYS A 426 23.09 -5.27 8.69
C LYS A 426 21.72 -5.52 8.08
N THR A 427 21.58 -5.22 6.80
CA THR A 427 20.33 -5.45 6.08
C THR A 427 20.22 -6.92 5.71
N PHE A 428 19.01 -7.36 5.36
CA PHE A 428 18.85 -8.64 4.68
C PHE A 428 19.74 -8.72 3.44
N LYS A 429 20.22 -9.93 3.16
CA LYS A 429 21.01 -10.24 1.97
C LYS A 429 20.17 -10.11 0.70
N ARG A 430 18.91 -10.57 0.74
CA ARG A 430 17.90 -10.46 -0.33
C ARG A 430 16.51 -10.31 0.28
N LEU A 431 15.62 -9.67 -0.48
CA LEU A 431 14.21 -9.59 -0.11
C LEU A 431 13.56 -10.97 -0.31
N MET A 432 14.00 -11.68 -1.35
CA MET A 432 13.56 -13.02 -1.69
C MET A 432 14.76 -13.90 -2.09
N TYR A 433 14.86 -15.06 -1.44
CA TYR A 433 15.63 -16.20 -1.88
C TYR A 433 14.64 -17.31 -2.22
N VAL A 434 14.02 -17.18 -3.38
CA VAL A 434 12.92 -18.03 -3.80
C VAL A 434 13.37 -18.81 -5.03
N ARG A 435 13.32 -20.14 -4.90
CA ARG A 435 13.83 -21.10 -5.89
C ARG A 435 12.74 -21.94 -6.52
N TYR A 436 11.49 -21.70 -6.14
CA TYR A 436 10.34 -22.48 -6.57
C TYR A 436 9.92 -22.15 -8.02
N PRO A 437 10.04 -23.09 -8.98
CA PRO A 437 9.59 -22.88 -10.35
C PRO A 437 8.08 -22.61 -10.36
N GLY A 438 7.65 -21.52 -11.01
CA GLY A 438 6.24 -21.13 -11.07
C GLY A 438 5.75 -20.26 -9.91
N ALA A 439 6.63 -19.84 -8.99
CA ALA A 439 6.27 -18.80 -8.02
C ALA A 439 5.79 -17.52 -8.73
N LYS A 440 4.63 -17.02 -8.31
CA LYS A 440 4.02 -15.77 -8.78
C LYS A 440 4.21 -14.71 -7.69
N VAL A 441 4.82 -13.58 -8.03
CA VAL A 441 5.17 -12.53 -7.08
C VAL A 441 4.45 -11.23 -7.44
N THR A 442 3.75 -10.65 -6.48
CA THR A 442 3.16 -9.31 -6.57
C THR A 442 3.81 -8.39 -5.55
N MET A 443 4.33 -7.26 -6.01
CA MET A 443 4.86 -6.18 -5.18
C MET A 443 4.17 -4.87 -5.53
N LYS A 444 3.36 -4.33 -4.61
CA LYS A 444 2.63 -3.09 -4.87
C LYS A 444 2.75 -2.09 -3.73
N SER A 445 3.04 -0.82 -4.05
CA SER A 445 3.01 0.27 -3.07
C SER A 445 3.85 0.00 -1.82
N ASN A 446 4.92 -0.78 -1.90
CA ASN A 446 5.83 -0.97 -0.76
C ASN A 446 6.85 0.16 -0.70
N LEU A 447 7.18 0.59 0.51
CA LEU A 447 8.30 1.48 0.80
C LEU A 447 9.46 0.63 1.35
N ILE A 448 10.56 0.54 0.60
CA ILE A 448 11.75 -0.21 1.02
C ILE A 448 12.89 0.78 1.23
N THR A 449 13.40 0.85 2.45
CA THR A 449 14.45 1.80 2.82
C THR A 449 15.66 1.12 3.45
N ASN A 450 16.84 1.73 3.29
CA ASN A 450 18.08 1.29 3.91
C ASN A 450 18.36 -0.21 3.65
N PHE A 451 18.34 -0.63 2.39
CA PHE A 451 18.40 -2.04 1.99
C PHE A 451 19.47 -2.29 0.94
N SER A 452 20.48 -3.11 1.24
CA SER A 452 21.60 -3.32 0.30
C SER A 452 21.42 -4.52 -0.65
N GLY A 453 20.50 -5.43 -0.32
CA GLY A 453 20.27 -6.69 -1.04
C GLY A 453 19.52 -6.55 -2.36
N TYR A 454 19.44 -7.65 -3.10
CA TYR A 454 18.61 -7.77 -4.30
C TYR A 454 17.17 -8.16 -3.98
N LEU A 455 16.25 -7.98 -4.94
CA LEU A 455 14.94 -8.64 -4.87
C LEU A 455 15.14 -10.15 -4.81
N ASN A 456 15.84 -10.72 -5.79
CA ASN A 456 16.24 -12.12 -5.83
C ASN A 456 17.51 -12.29 -6.67
N ASP A 457 18.31 -13.33 -6.41
CA ASP A 457 19.48 -13.70 -7.21
C ASP A 457 19.48 -15.18 -7.64
N GLN A 458 18.30 -15.81 -7.61
CA GLN A 458 18.08 -17.19 -8.01
C GLN A 458 17.43 -17.23 -9.39
N LYS A 459 17.94 -18.10 -10.26
CA LYS A 459 17.53 -18.22 -11.67
C LYS A 459 16.13 -18.80 -11.91
N TYR A 460 15.45 -19.26 -10.86
CA TYR A 460 14.26 -20.11 -10.97
C TYR A 460 12.95 -19.33 -11.10
N ILE A 461 12.93 -18.03 -10.78
CA ILE A 461 11.75 -17.21 -10.99
C ILE A 461 11.80 -16.55 -12.36
N GLU A 462 10.73 -16.73 -13.11
CA GLU A 462 10.57 -16.14 -14.43
C GLU A 462 10.04 -14.71 -14.31
N ALA A 463 10.65 -13.76 -15.02
CA ALA A 463 10.29 -12.34 -14.97
C ALA A 463 8.80 -12.07 -15.26
N LYS A 464 8.18 -12.84 -16.17
CA LYS A 464 6.75 -12.76 -16.50
C LYS A 464 5.82 -13.09 -15.34
N ASN A 465 6.31 -13.74 -14.28
CA ASN A 465 5.56 -14.08 -13.08
C ASN A 465 5.70 -13.01 -11.98
N ILE A 466 6.43 -11.92 -12.25
CA ILE A 466 6.59 -10.78 -11.34
C ILE A 466 5.68 -9.65 -11.80
N THR A 467 4.84 -9.15 -10.89
CA THR A 467 4.08 -7.91 -11.07
C THR A 467 4.55 -6.92 -10.03
N ALA A 468 5.21 -5.85 -10.46
CA ALA A 468 5.64 -4.75 -9.58
C ALA A 468 4.97 -3.44 -10.02
N SER A 469 4.45 -2.67 -9.08
CA SER A 469 3.89 -1.35 -9.38
C SER A 469 3.92 -0.45 -8.15
N ASN A 470 4.16 0.84 -8.36
CA ASN A 470 4.10 1.85 -7.30
C ASN A 470 5.00 1.61 -6.06
N ASN A 471 5.96 0.68 -6.12
CA ASN A 471 6.94 0.55 -5.04
C ASN A 471 7.89 1.75 -5.06
N ARG A 472 8.41 2.13 -3.89
CA ARG A 472 9.37 3.22 -3.72
C ARG A 472 10.57 2.72 -2.92
N TYR A 473 11.72 3.25 -3.28
CA TYR A 473 13.01 2.80 -2.79
C TYR A 473 13.82 4.01 -2.31
N TYR A 474 14.44 3.90 -1.14
CA TYR A 474 15.35 4.93 -0.62
C TYR A 474 16.54 4.27 0.06
N ASN A 475 17.77 4.61 -0.33
CA ASN A 475 18.97 3.85 0.06
C ASN A 475 18.79 2.32 -0.16
N ALA A 476 18.06 1.96 -1.22
CA ALA A 476 17.59 0.59 -1.47
C ALA A 476 17.76 0.16 -2.94
N LYS A 477 18.88 0.55 -3.57
CA LYS A 477 19.05 0.58 -5.02
C LYS A 477 18.90 -0.75 -5.77
N ASN A 478 18.99 -1.88 -5.07
CA ASN A 478 18.93 -3.22 -5.64
C ASN A 478 17.64 -3.97 -5.26
N ALA A 479 16.81 -3.43 -4.37
CA ALA A 479 15.73 -4.16 -3.72
C ALA A 479 14.60 -4.57 -4.67
N GLY A 480 14.49 -3.93 -5.85
CA GLY A 480 13.54 -4.26 -6.93
C GLY A 480 14.18 -4.98 -8.12
N ILE A 481 15.39 -5.52 -7.99
CA ILE A 481 16.16 -6.12 -9.09
C ILE A 481 16.34 -7.63 -8.90
N ILE A 482 16.04 -8.42 -9.93
CA ILE A 482 16.42 -9.83 -10.01
C ILE A 482 17.68 -9.98 -10.87
N GLN A 483 18.77 -10.45 -10.26
CA GLN A 483 20.05 -10.63 -10.93
C GLN A 483 20.78 -11.89 -10.45
N TYR A 484 21.17 -12.77 -11.36
CA TYR A 484 21.89 -14.00 -11.02
C TYR A 484 23.06 -14.27 -11.96
N LYS A 485 23.97 -15.17 -11.55
CA LYS A 485 25.08 -15.62 -12.38
C LYS A 485 24.71 -16.87 -13.18
N SER A 486 25.13 -16.90 -14.45
CA SER A 486 25.08 -18.10 -15.29
C SER A 486 26.47 -18.29 -15.91
N GLY A 487 27.28 -19.18 -15.33
CA GLY A 487 28.71 -19.20 -15.60
C GLY A 487 29.37 -17.90 -15.12
N ASP A 488 30.18 -17.28 -15.98
CA ASP A 488 30.84 -16.00 -15.70
C ASP A 488 29.95 -14.77 -16.02
N GLU A 489 28.81 -14.99 -16.67
CA GLU A 489 27.88 -13.92 -17.04
C GLU A 489 26.96 -13.54 -15.88
N THR A 490 26.64 -12.25 -15.80
CA THR A 490 25.64 -11.71 -14.88
C THR A 490 24.40 -11.35 -15.67
N ILE A 491 23.30 -12.06 -15.39
CA ILE A 491 22.01 -11.87 -16.04
C ILE A 491 21.12 -11.01 -15.14
N LYS A 492 20.66 -9.88 -15.64
CA LYS A 492 19.58 -9.08 -15.03
C LYS A 492 18.26 -9.52 -15.64
N ALA A 493 17.47 -10.29 -14.90
CA ALA A 493 16.25 -10.90 -15.41
C ALA A 493 15.02 -10.01 -15.25
N PHE A 494 15.03 -9.11 -14.25
CA PHE A 494 13.91 -8.21 -13.96
C PHE A 494 14.40 -6.96 -13.22
N ILE A 495 13.77 -5.82 -13.50
CA ILE A 495 13.93 -4.57 -12.77
C ILE A 495 12.53 -3.98 -12.62
N ASP A 496 12.13 -3.62 -11.40
CA ASP A 496 10.94 -2.78 -11.16
C ASP A 496 11.18 -1.40 -11.78
N ASP A 497 10.23 -0.90 -12.57
CA ASP A 497 10.30 0.42 -13.25
C ASP A 497 10.50 1.60 -12.28
N ASN A 498 10.22 1.41 -10.99
CA ASN A 498 10.48 2.40 -9.94
C ASN A 498 11.81 2.19 -9.20
N CYS A 499 12.52 1.07 -9.42
CA CYS A 499 13.83 0.78 -8.84
C CYS A 499 14.98 1.37 -9.68
N VAL A 500 14.88 2.67 -9.99
CA VAL A 500 15.88 3.44 -10.75
C VAL A 500 16.20 4.73 -10.01
N GLU A 501 17.44 5.20 -10.13
CA GLU A 501 17.99 6.31 -9.32
C GLU A 501 17.13 7.58 -9.38
N ALA A 502 16.63 7.94 -10.57
CA ALA A 502 15.76 9.11 -10.78
C ALA A 502 14.40 9.02 -10.06
N LYS A 503 14.02 7.85 -9.55
CA LYS A 503 12.75 7.60 -8.84
C LYS A 503 12.96 7.20 -7.37
N PHE A 504 14.18 7.29 -6.85
CA PHE A 504 14.42 7.10 -5.42
C PHE A 504 13.94 8.33 -4.66
N VAL A 505 13.12 8.11 -3.63
CA VAL A 505 12.41 9.17 -2.92
C VAL A 505 12.64 8.99 -1.42
N ASP A 506 13.25 9.99 -0.78
CA ASP A 506 13.40 10.03 0.67
C ASP A 506 12.03 10.20 1.34
N PRO A 507 11.59 9.26 2.19
CA PRO A 507 10.32 9.38 2.89
C PRO A 507 10.27 10.50 3.93
N LYS A 508 11.42 11.04 4.34
CA LYS A 508 11.55 12.06 5.39
C LYS A 508 10.78 11.61 6.63
N PHE A 509 11.12 10.43 7.14
CA PHE A 509 10.49 9.88 8.34
C PHE A 509 10.62 10.87 9.50
N LYS A 510 9.54 11.03 10.26
CA LYS A 510 9.51 11.96 11.41
C LYS A 510 10.55 11.59 12.47
N ASP A 511 10.68 10.31 12.81
CA ASP A 511 11.65 9.83 13.79
C ASP A 511 11.90 8.31 13.64
N GLU A 512 12.70 7.96 12.63
CA GLU A 512 13.08 6.57 12.31
C GLU A 512 13.73 5.84 13.49
N ALA A 513 14.58 6.53 14.26
CA ALA A 513 15.38 5.94 15.34
C ALA A 513 14.52 5.38 16.48
N ASN A 514 13.34 5.96 16.71
CA ASN A 514 12.38 5.53 17.73
C ASN A 514 11.20 4.75 17.14
N GLY A 515 11.31 4.25 15.90
CA GLY A 515 10.25 3.46 15.26
C GLY A 515 9.03 4.26 14.80
N ASN A 516 9.15 5.59 14.67
CA ASN A 516 8.10 6.44 14.15
C ASN A 516 8.34 6.78 12.68
N PHE A 517 7.75 5.95 11.82
CA PHE A 517 7.92 6.05 10.37
C PHE A 517 6.88 6.96 9.71
N THR A 518 6.23 7.88 10.45
CA THR A 518 5.31 8.86 9.86
C THR A 518 6.02 9.58 8.70
N ILE A 519 5.46 9.45 7.50
CA ILE A 519 6.03 9.99 6.27
C ILE A 519 5.66 11.48 6.17
N THR A 520 6.63 12.33 5.82
CA THR A 520 6.39 13.77 5.59
C THR A 520 6.64 14.18 4.14
N ASN A 521 7.09 13.24 3.30
CA ASN A 521 7.19 13.43 1.86
C ASN A 521 5.79 13.37 1.21
N GLU A 522 5.34 14.49 0.63
CA GLU A 522 4.01 14.61 0.02
C GLU A 522 3.78 13.64 -1.15
N ASP A 523 4.78 13.39 -2.00
CA ASP A 523 4.63 12.50 -3.16
C ASP A 523 4.32 11.06 -2.71
N LEU A 524 5.00 10.59 -1.66
CA LEU A 524 4.74 9.26 -1.12
C LEU A 524 3.36 9.14 -0.47
N ILE A 525 2.89 10.23 0.16
CA ILE A 525 1.55 10.30 0.76
C ILE A 525 0.47 10.25 -0.33
N ILE A 526 0.63 11.07 -1.38
CA ILE A 526 -0.28 11.13 -2.54
C ILE A 526 -0.32 9.77 -3.25
N ASP A 527 0.84 9.16 -3.48
CA ASP A 527 0.96 7.86 -4.14
C ASP A 527 0.55 6.68 -3.25
N LYS A 528 0.25 6.92 -1.97
CA LYS A 528 -0.15 5.92 -0.96
C LYS A 528 0.86 4.77 -0.85
N VAL A 529 2.14 5.11 -0.66
CA VAL A 529 3.24 4.13 -0.63
C VAL A 529 3.72 3.85 0.79
N GLY A 530 3.80 2.56 1.14
CA GLY A 530 4.20 2.08 2.46
C GLY A 530 3.01 1.65 3.32
N ASP A 531 3.29 1.36 4.60
CA ASP A 531 2.27 1.03 5.59
C ASP A 531 1.32 2.23 5.79
N PRO A 532 -0.01 2.05 5.55
CA PRO A 532 -1.00 3.11 5.71
C PRO A 532 -1.03 3.76 7.09
N ARG A 533 -0.54 3.07 8.13
CA ARG A 533 -0.36 3.62 9.49
C ARG A 533 0.40 4.95 9.52
N TRP A 534 1.31 5.14 8.57
CA TRP A 534 2.24 6.27 8.53
C TRP A 534 1.92 7.33 7.48
N LEU A 535 0.87 7.12 6.70
CA LEU A 535 0.38 8.06 5.67
C LEU A 535 -0.69 8.95 6.28
N LYS A 536 -0.28 10.02 6.96
CA LYS A 536 -1.19 10.89 7.74
C LYS A 536 -1.54 12.17 7.01
#